data_AF-A0A5Q4DV54-F1
#
_entry.id   AF-A0A5Q4DV54-F1
#
_cell.length_a   1.000
_cell.length_b   1.000
_cell.length_c   1.000
_cell.angle_alpha   90.00
_cell.angle_beta   90.00
_cell.angle_gamma   90.00
#
_symmetry.space_group_name_H-M   'P 1'
#
loop_
_entity.id
_entity.type
_entity.pdbx_description
1 polymer ?
#
loop_
_entity_poly.entity_id
_entity_poly.type
_entity_poly.pdbx_seq_one_letter_code
_entity_poly.pdbx_strand_id
1 'polypeptide(L)'
;ALIQYAAPGAPVVIGTFTSNVDMRSGAPAFGTPEYMRATQMTGQLARRYCLPMRSSGVCTANIPDAQAMWETCNSLWAAVQSGSNIVYHAAGWLEGGLMASPEKFVMDCEMLQMIQRYFDPMLTATTPDDLALDAIREVGAGGHFFGVQHTRERYETAFYSPIASDWRNYEAWERDGATDTITRAHRIYRNIVDSFTPPPIDEGIRDELGDFVARRKSEGGAPTDF
;
A
#
# COMPACT_ATOMS: atom_id res chain seq x y z
N ALA A 1 24.90 14.13 -5.87
CA ALA A 1 25.99 15.09 -6.15
C ALA A 1 25.84 15.72 -7.53
N LEU A 2 25.91 14.96 -8.63
CA LEU A 2 25.80 15.50 -10.01
C LEU A 2 24.62 16.48 -10.22
N ILE A 3 23.42 16.09 -9.78
CA ILE A 3 22.21 16.94 -9.90
C ILE A 3 22.42 18.31 -9.21
N GLN A 4 23.08 18.34 -8.06
CA GLN A 4 23.36 19.59 -7.33
C GLN A 4 24.48 20.41 -7.99
N TYR A 5 25.40 19.78 -8.72
CA TYR A 5 26.38 20.51 -9.52
C TYR A 5 25.75 21.16 -10.74
N ALA A 6 24.78 20.48 -11.37
CA ALA A 6 24.06 21.02 -12.53
C ALA A 6 23.06 22.12 -12.13
N ALA A 7 22.32 21.91 -11.03
CA ALA A 7 21.32 22.83 -10.53
C ALA A 7 21.27 22.80 -8.98
N PRO A 8 22.02 23.68 -8.29
CA PRO A 8 22.01 23.76 -6.83
C PRO A 8 20.59 23.98 -6.28
N GLY A 9 20.21 23.18 -5.29
CA GLY A 9 18.89 23.24 -4.65
C GLY A 9 17.80 22.42 -5.35
N ALA A 10 18.11 21.73 -6.46
CA ALA A 10 17.16 20.84 -7.10
C ALA A 10 16.71 19.72 -6.13
N PRO A 11 15.41 19.36 -6.10
CA PRO A 11 14.93 18.33 -5.20
C PRO A 11 15.51 16.96 -5.59
N VAL A 12 16.02 16.23 -4.60
CA VAL A 12 16.57 14.88 -4.78
C VAL A 12 16.07 13.95 -3.70
N VAL A 13 15.84 12.69 -4.07
CA VAL A 13 15.41 11.62 -3.18
C VAL A 13 16.42 10.49 -3.30
N ILE A 14 16.92 9.98 -2.18
CA ILE A 14 17.77 8.79 -2.20
C ILE A 14 16.89 7.56 -2.42
N GLY A 15 17.07 6.89 -3.54
CA GLY A 15 16.37 5.65 -3.86
C GLY A 15 17.33 4.47 -3.77
N THR A 16 16.91 3.39 -3.11
CA THR A 16 17.57 2.10 -3.24
C THR A 16 16.57 1.03 -3.67
N PHE A 17 17.05 0.15 -4.53
CA PHE A 17 16.36 -1.07 -4.95
C PHE A 17 17.40 -2.18 -4.84
N THR A 18 17.63 -2.59 -3.59
CA THR A 18 18.70 -3.53 -3.26
C THR A 18 18.07 -4.82 -2.77
N SER A 19 18.33 -5.90 -3.47
CA SER A 19 17.93 -7.24 -3.04
C SER A 19 18.98 -8.28 -3.40
N ASN A 20 18.85 -9.46 -2.83
CA ASN A 20 19.64 -10.62 -3.21
C ASN A 20 19.06 -11.31 -4.46
N VAL A 21 19.86 -12.20 -5.04
CA VAL A 21 19.43 -13.15 -6.07
C VAL A 21 19.20 -14.51 -5.42
N ASP A 22 18.30 -15.31 -6.00
CA ASP A 22 18.25 -16.73 -5.73
C ASP A 22 19.49 -17.39 -6.36
N MET A 23 20.35 -17.98 -5.53
CA MET A 23 21.63 -18.53 -6.00
C MET A 23 21.46 -19.74 -6.92
N ARG A 24 20.28 -20.38 -6.92
CA ARG A 24 19.99 -21.55 -7.76
C ARG A 24 19.53 -21.16 -9.16
N SER A 25 18.63 -20.20 -9.28
CA SER A 25 18.05 -19.76 -10.56
C SER A 25 18.70 -18.51 -11.14
N GLY A 26 19.40 -17.72 -10.32
CA GLY A 26 19.89 -16.39 -10.68
C GLY A 26 18.80 -15.32 -10.72
N ALA A 27 17.55 -15.68 -10.41
CA ALA A 27 16.43 -14.75 -10.43
C ALA A 27 16.53 -13.74 -9.27
N PRO A 28 15.99 -12.51 -9.43
CA PRO A 28 15.84 -11.59 -8.31
C PRO A 28 14.98 -12.22 -7.21
N ALA A 29 15.35 -12.01 -5.95
CA ALA A 29 14.50 -12.30 -4.79
C ALA A 29 13.94 -10.99 -4.22
N PHE A 30 12.73 -10.98 -3.66
CA PHE A 30 12.13 -9.81 -3.02
C PHE A 30 11.45 -10.20 -1.72
N GLY A 31 11.16 -9.22 -0.85
CA GLY A 31 10.53 -9.47 0.44
C GLY A 31 11.36 -10.35 1.40
N THR A 32 12.66 -10.53 1.11
CA THR A 32 13.59 -11.33 1.91
C THR A 32 14.13 -10.54 3.11
N PRO A 33 14.66 -11.22 4.14
CA PRO A 33 15.33 -10.55 5.26
C PRO A 33 16.47 -9.62 4.79
N GLU A 34 17.24 -10.01 3.78
CA GLU A 34 18.32 -9.22 3.19
C GLU A 34 17.78 -7.91 2.60
N TYR A 35 16.69 -7.99 1.82
CA TYR A 35 15.98 -6.82 1.30
C TYR A 35 15.55 -5.88 2.43
N MET A 36 14.92 -6.43 3.47
CA MET A 36 14.43 -5.64 4.60
C MET A 36 15.58 -4.90 5.30
N ARG A 37 16.66 -5.61 5.62
CA ARG A 37 17.83 -5.04 6.31
C ARG A 37 18.54 -3.99 5.46
N ALA A 38 18.75 -4.25 4.17
CA ALA A 38 19.36 -3.29 3.26
C ALA A 38 18.54 -1.98 3.18
N THR A 39 17.21 -2.11 3.12
CA THR A 39 16.28 -0.96 3.11
C THR A 39 16.37 -0.17 4.42
N GLN A 40 16.37 -0.85 5.58
CA GLN A 40 16.50 -0.21 6.89
C GLN A 40 17.85 0.54 7.04
N MET A 41 18.96 -0.08 6.63
CA MET A 41 20.29 0.56 6.66
C MET A 41 20.33 1.78 5.75
N THR A 42 19.73 1.69 4.56
CA THR A 42 19.60 2.84 3.65
C THR A 42 18.84 3.97 4.33
N GLY A 43 17.75 3.69 5.04
CA GLY A 43 16.98 4.70 5.77
C GLY A 43 17.80 5.46 6.80
N GLN A 44 18.71 4.77 7.51
CA GLN A 44 19.63 5.43 8.44
C GLN A 44 20.60 6.36 7.70
N LEU A 45 21.14 5.93 6.55
CA LEU A 45 22.00 6.75 5.71
C LEU A 45 21.26 7.96 5.12
N ALA A 46 20.02 7.78 4.67
CA ALA A 46 19.19 8.86 4.14
C ALA A 46 19.01 9.99 5.17
N ARG A 47 18.66 9.64 6.41
CA ARG A 47 18.58 10.59 7.52
C ARG A 47 19.92 11.23 7.86
N ARG A 48 21.01 10.45 7.85
CA ARG A 48 22.39 10.94 8.07
C ARG A 48 22.77 12.02 7.05
N TYR A 49 22.30 11.88 5.81
CA TYR A 49 22.52 12.84 4.73
C TYR A 49 21.44 13.92 4.61
N CYS A 50 20.43 13.92 5.49
CA CYS A 50 19.30 14.83 5.46
C CYS A 50 18.55 14.82 4.10
N LEU A 51 18.43 13.64 3.49
CA LEU A 51 17.71 13.45 2.22
C LEU A 51 16.45 12.62 2.42
N PRO A 52 15.34 12.93 1.73
CA PRO A 52 14.19 12.04 1.67
C PRO A 52 14.59 10.70 1.03
N MET A 53 14.01 9.60 1.51
CA MET A 53 14.23 8.26 0.97
C MET A 53 13.02 7.74 0.19
N ARG A 54 13.30 7.05 -0.93
CA ARG A 54 12.36 6.19 -1.64
C ARG A 54 12.70 4.72 -1.42
N SER A 55 11.69 3.91 -1.07
CA SER A 55 11.72 2.44 -1.07
C SER A 55 10.61 1.89 -1.98
N SER A 56 10.33 0.58 -1.93
CA SER A 56 9.32 -0.06 -2.79
C SER A 56 8.54 -1.17 -2.08
N GLY A 57 7.27 -1.36 -2.46
CA GLY A 57 6.52 -2.60 -2.19
C GLY A 57 6.77 -3.58 -3.33
N VAL A 58 7.50 -4.67 -3.10
CA VAL A 58 7.96 -5.56 -4.20
C VAL A 58 7.75 -7.02 -3.85
N CYS A 59 7.46 -7.81 -4.87
CA CYS A 59 7.42 -9.27 -4.77
C CYS A 59 7.88 -9.92 -6.09
N THR A 60 8.25 -11.17 -6.02
CA THR A 60 8.65 -12.03 -7.14
C THR A 60 7.51 -12.92 -7.63
N ALA A 61 6.45 -13.05 -6.84
CA ALA A 61 5.33 -13.94 -7.13
C ALA A 61 4.68 -13.65 -8.49
N ASN A 62 4.37 -14.70 -9.24
CA ASN A 62 3.73 -14.59 -10.56
C ASN A 62 2.21 -14.35 -10.48
N ILE A 63 1.60 -14.65 -9.33
CA ILE A 63 0.17 -14.53 -9.07
C ILE A 63 -0.06 -13.86 -7.72
N PRO A 64 -1.23 -13.26 -7.47
CA PRO A 64 -1.54 -12.60 -6.19
C PRO A 64 -1.90 -13.62 -5.08
N ASP A 65 -0.97 -14.51 -4.76
CA ASP A 65 -1.13 -15.56 -3.77
C ASP A 65 -0.49 -15.20 -2.41
N ALA A 66 -0.32 -16.21 -1.55
CA ALA A 66 0.33 -16.03 -0.25
C ALA A 66 1.77 -15.52 -0.40
N GLN A 67 2.51 -15.95 -1.42
CA GLN A 67 3.87 -15.47 -1.68
C GLN A 67 3.88 -13.98 -1.98
N ALA A 68 2.99 -13.55 -2.86
CA ALA A 68 2.88 -12.14 -3.23
C ALA A 68 2.61 -11.26 -1.99
N MET A 69 1.76 -11.75 -1.07
CA MET A 69 1.36 -11.00 0.12
C MET A 69 2.42 -10.98 1.21
N TRP A 70 3.09 -12.09 1.54
CA TRP A 70 4.14 -12.03 2.57
C TRP A 70 5.36 -11.24 2.10
N GLU A 71 5.71 -11.30 0.81
CA GLU A 71 6.86 -10.56 0.28
C GLU A 71 6.56 -9.06 0.27
N THR A 72 5.36 -8.69 -0.20
CA THR A 72 4.91 -7.30 -0.16
C THR A 72 4.81 -6.78 1.27
N CYS A 73 4.29 -7.60 2.20
CA CYS A 73 4.23 -7.26 3.63
C CYS A 73 5.60 -6.92 4.20
N ASN A 74 6.58 -7.79 3.97
CA ASN A 74 7.95 -7.58 4.40
C ASN A 74 8.56 -6.32 3.79
N SER A 75 8.32 -6.08 2.50
CA SER A 75 8.79 -4.88 1.81
C SER A 75 8.17 -3.59 2.37
N LEU A 76 6.86 -3.58 2.61
CA LEU A 76 6.17 -2.42 3.17
C LEU A 76 6.59 -2.14 4.63
N TRP A 77 6.75 -3.19 5.45
CA TRP A 77 7.27 -3.00 6.81
C TRP A 77 8.74 -2.56 6.83
N ALA A 78 9.55 -2.99 5.87
CA ALA A 78 10.89 -2.45 5.69
C ALA A 78 10.85 -0.95 5.30
N ALA A 79 9.93 -0.55 4.42
CA ALA A 79 9.70 0.85 4.07
C ALA A 79 9.33 1.69 5.31
N VAL A 80 8.39 1.19 6.12
CA VAL A 80 7.98 1.83 7.39
C VAL A 80 9.17 1.96 8.35
N GLN A 81 9.85 0.86 8.66
CA GLN A 81 10.92 0.84 9.66
C GLN A 81 12.19 1.56 9.17
N SER A 82 12.38 1.70 7.86
CA SER A 82 13.44 2.53 7.29
C SER A 82 13.12 4.03 7.36
N GLY A 83 11.89 4.44 7.68
CA GLY A 83 11.47 5.85 7.64
C GLY A 83 11.43 6.39 6.22
N SER A 84 11.00 5.57 5.25
CA SER A 84 10.86 5.98 3.85
C SER A 84 9.82 7.09 3.70
N ASN A 85 10.12 8.08 2.87
CA ASN A 85 9.23 9.21 2.58
C ASN A 85 8.33 8.93 1.38
N ILE A 86 8.80 8.09 0.46
CA ILE A 86 8.09 7.71 -0.76
C ILE A 86 8.20 6.21 -0.93
N VAL A 87 7.08 5.54 -1.17
CA VAL A 87 7.07 4.10 -1.48
C VAL A 87 6.54 3.95 -2.90
N TYR A 88 7.43 3.62 -3.85
CA TYR A 88 6.98 3.26 -5.19
C TYR A 88 6.43 1.85 -5.18
N HIS A 89 5.61 1.53 -6.18
CA HIS A 89 5.06 0.19 -6.35
C HIS A 89 4.33 -0.29 -5.08
N ALA A 90 3.80 0.64 -4.28
CA ALA A 90 3.14 0.33 -3.02
C ALA A 90 1.95 -0.62 -3.21
N ALA A 91 1.38 -0.67 -4.41
CA ALA A 91 0.31 -1.57 -4.79
C ALA A 91 0.43 -2.05 -6.25
N GLY A 92 0.05 -3.31 -6.49
CA GLY A 92 -0.20 -3.88 -7.82
C GLY A 92 0.98 -4.64 -8.45
N TRP A 93 2.16 -4.65 -7.83
CA TRP A 93 3.37 -5.28 -8.36
C TRP A 93 3.30 -6.81 -8.31
N LEU A 94 3.61 -7.46 -9.44
CA LEU A 94 3.83 -8.91 -9.58
C LEU A 94 5.00 -9.22 -10.52
N GLU A 95 5.40 -10.49 -10.55
CA GLU A 95 6.39 -11.06 -11.48
C GLU A 95 7.70 -10.27 -11.50
N GLY A 96 8.20 -9.92 -10.30
CA GLY A 96 9.44 -9.15 -10.18
C GLY A 96 9.43 -7.79 -10.89
N GLY A 97 8.24 -7.23 -11.14
CA GLY A 97 8.04 -5.93 -11.79
C GLY A 97 7.63 -6.01 -13.24
N LEU A 98 7.44 -7.22 -13.78
CA LEU A 98 6.98 -7.42 -15.16
C LEU A 98 5.47 -7.31 -15.31
N MET A 99 4.72 -7.38 -14.20
CA MET A 99 3.26 -7.38 -14.22
C MET A 99 2.67 -6.37 -13.23
N ALA A 100 1.63 -5.66 -13.68
CA ALA A 100 0.73 -4.89 -12.84
C ALA A 100 -0.65 -5.58 -12.81
N SER A 101 -1.08 -6.07 -11.64
CA SER A 101 -2.37 -6.75 -11.47
C SER A 101 -3.38 -5.87 -10.71
N PRO A 102 -4.59 -5.66 -11.26
CA PRO A 102 -5.67 -4.96 -10.56
C PRO A 102 -6.12 -5.65 -9.26
N GLU A 103 -6.19 -6.98 -9.25
CA GLU A 103 -6.52 -7.77 -8.05
C GLU A 103 -5.45 -7.58 -6.98
N LYS A 104 -4.17 -7.69 -7.37
CA LYS A 104 -3.03 -7.43 -6.47
C LYS A 104 -3.07 -6.00 -5.94
N PHE A 105 -3.46 -5.04 -6.77
CA PHE A 105 -3.57 -3.63 -6.36
C PHE A 105 -4.58 -3.47 -5.21
N VAL A 106 -5.77 -4.06 -5.33
CA VAL A 106 -6.78 -4.04 -4.26
C VAL A 106 -6.26 -4.73 -2.99
N MET A 107 -5.62 -5.89 -3.14
CA MET A 107 -5.04 -6.62 -2.01
C MET A 107 -3.92 -5.85 -1.31
N ASP A 108 -3.12 -5.08 -2.05
CA ASP A 108 -2.08 -4.23 -1.49
C ASP A 108 -2.68 -2.97 -0.83
N CYS A 109 -3.78 -2.42 -1.36
CA CYS A 109 -4.50 -1.34 -0.70
C CYS A 109 -5.02 -1.75 0.68
N GLU A 110 -5.46 -2.99 0.85
CA GLU A 110 -5.80 -3.55 2.17
C GLU A 110 -4.61 -3.44 3.14
N MET A 111 -3.44 -3.92 2.70
CA MET A 111 -2.20 -3.84 3.47
C MET A 111 -1.81 -2.41 3.83
N LEU A 112 -1.87 -1.50 2.86
CA LEU A 112 -1.56 -0.08 3.07
C LEU A 112 -2.53 0.56 4.06
N GLN A 113 -3.81 0.21 4.01
CA GLN A 113 -4.81 0.69 4.95
C GLN A 113 -4.56 0.15 6.37
N MET A 114 -4.19 -1.12 6.50
CA MET A 114 -3.79 -1.70 7.80
C MET A 114 -2.56 -0.98 8.38
N ILE A 115 -1.55 -0.67 7.55
CA ILE A 115 -0.37 0.08 7.98
C ILE A 115 -0.74 1.51 8.37
N GLN A 116 -1.63 2.18 7.63
CA GLN A 116 -2.12 3.51 8.02
C GLN A 116 -2.85 3.44 9.37
N ARG A 117 -3.73 2.44 9.55
CA ARG A 117 -4.45 2.23 10.81
C ARG A 117 -3.50 1.94 11.96
N TYR A 118 -2.41 1.20 11.73
CA TYR A 118 -1.38 0.94 12.75
C TYR A 118 -0.76 2.23 13.32
N PHE A 119 -0.63 3.28 12.51
CA PHE A 119 -0.10 4.58 12.93
C PHE A 119 -1.17 5.59 13.36
N ASP A 120 -2.43 5.20 13.36
CA ASP A 120 -3.52 6.05 13.82
C ASP A 120 -3.39 6.27 15.35
N PRO A 121 -3.24 7.52 15.83
CA PRO A 121 -3.13 7.82 17.25
C PRO A 121 -4.27 7.24 18.09
N MET A 122 -5.46 7.05 17.49
CA MET A 122 -6.62 6.46 18.16
C MET A 122 -6.35 5.03 18.68
N LEU A 123 -5.45 4.25 18.05
CA LEU A 123 -5.12 2.91 18.55
C LEU A 123 -4.36 2.91 19.88
N THR A 124 -3.71 4.02 20.21
CA THR A 124 -2.92 4.17 21.45
C THR A 124 -3.47 5.29 22.33
N ALA A 125 -4.66 5.80 22.02
CA ALA A 125 -5.28 6.86 22.79
C ALA A 125 -5.72 6.33 24.17
N THR A 126 -5.58 7.18 25.18
CA THR A 126 -5.89 6.85 26.57
C THR A 126 -6.81 7.89 27.19
N THR A 127 -7.74 8.44 26.40
CA THR A 127 -8.78 9.35 26.93
C THR A 127 -9.73 8.57 27.86
N PRO A 128 -10.54 9.25 28.69
CA PRO A 128 -11.51 8.58 29.55
C PRO A 128 -12.42 7.61 28.80
N ASP A 129 -12.83 7.97 27.58
CA ASP A 129 -13.65 7.11 26.74
C ASP A 129 -12.89 5.91 26.20
N ASP A 130 -11.61 6.05 25.84
CA ASP A 130 -10.79 4.94 25.34
C ASP A 130 -10.55 3.90 26.43
N LEU A 131 -10.37 4.37 27.68
CA LEU A 131 -10.27 3.50 28.85
C LEU A 131 -11.60 2.82 29.21
N ALA A 132 -12.73 3.45 28.83
CA ALA A 132 -14.09 2.92 28.95
C ALA A 132 -14.47 2.43 30.37
N LEU A 133 -13.89 3.03 31.42
CA LEU A 133 -14.06 2.55 32.80
C LEU A 133 -15.53 2.55 33.26
N ASP A 134 -16.32 3.51 32.80
CA ASP A 134 -17.74 3.58 33.15
C ASP A 134 -18.56 2.49 32.45
N ALA A 135 -18.27 2.20 31.18
CA ALA A 135 -18.88 1.08 30.47
C ALA A 135 -18.52 -0.27 31.12
N ILE A 136 -17.26 -0.44 31.56
CA ILE A 136 -16.82 -1.64 32.30
C ILE A 136 -17.61 -1.80 33.61
N ARG A 137 -17.83 -0.71 34.35
CA ARG A 137 -18.64 -0.72 35.58
C ARG A 137 -20.11 -1.01 35.32
N GLU A 138 -20.67 -0.45 34.24
CA GLU A 138 -22.07 -0.66 33.83
C GLU A 138 -22.36 -2.12 33.51
N VAL A 139 -21.49 -2.76 32.72
CA VAL A 139 -21.66 -4.16 32.30
C VAL A 139 -21.44 -5.14 33.45
N GLY A 140 -20.45 -4.87 34.31
CA GLY A 140 -20.12 -5.74 35.45
C GLY A 140 -19.61 -7.13 35.04
N ALA A 141 -19.50 -8.02 36.04
CA ALA A 141 -18.97 -9.37 35.83
C ALA A 141 -19.97 -10.28 35.09
N GLY A 142 -19.52 -10.95 34.03
CA GLY A 142 -20.31 -11.93 33.27
C GLY A 142 -21.26 -11.34 32.22
N GLY A 143 -21.28 -10.01 32.04
CA GLY A 143 -22.05 -9.34 30.98
C GLY A 143 -21.33 -9.27 29.62
N HIS A 144 -21.94 -8.59 28.66
CA HIS A 144 -21.36 -8.32 27.34
C HIS A 144 -21.53 -6.84 26.94
N PHE A 145 -20.65 -6.35 26.07
CA PHE A 145 -20.59 -4.91 25.72
C PHE A 145 -21.42 -4.52 24.48
N PHE A 146 -21.94 -5.47 23.69
CA PHE A 146 -22.66 -5.15 22.44
C PHE A 146 -23.86 -4.20 22.60
N GLY A 147 -24.51 -4.20 23.76
CA GLY A 147 -25.71 -3.41 24.01
C GLY A 147 -25.46 -2.02 24.59
N VAL A 148 -24.27 -1.75 25.12
CA VAL A 148 -24.02 -0.51 25.88
C VAL A 148 -23.82 0.69 24.96
N GLN A 149 -24.19 1.86 25.47
CA GLN A 149 -24.13 3.11 24.73
C GLN A 149 -22.73 3.39 24.16
N HIS A 150 -21.68 3.13 24.96
CA HIS A 150 -20.28 3.30 24.56
C HIS A 150 -19.90 2.51 23.29
N THR A 151 -20.40 1.27 23.15
CA THR A 151 -20.17 0.46 21.95
C THR A 151 -20.98 0.96 20.77
N ARG A 152 -22.23 1.39 20.98
CA ARG A 152 -23.08 1.92 19.91
C ARG A 152 -22.52 3.19 19.29
N GLU A 153 -22.02 4.11 20.11
CA GLU A 153 -21.41 5.38 19.66
C GLU A 153 -20.14 5.18 18.82
N ARG A 154 -19.48 4.04 18.98
CA ARG A 154 -18.19 3.73 18.36
C ARG A 154 -18.25 2.57 17.38
N TYR A 155 -19.43 2.03 17.11
CA TYR A 155 -19.60 0.79 16.35
C TYR A 155 -18.93 0.84 14.97
N GLU A 156 -19.04 1.97 14.28
CA GLU A 156 -18.52 2.16 12.92
C GLU A 156 -17.05 2.59 12.88
N THR A 157 -16.50 3.07 14.00
CA THR A 157 -15.22 3.81 14.02
C THR A 157 -14.15 3.20 14.93
N ALA A 158 -14.53 2.35 15.89
CA ALA A 158 -13.59 1.79 16.87
C ALA A 158 -12.53 0.91 16.21
N PHE A 159 -12.93 0.10 15.22
CA PHE A 159 -12.11 -0.94 14.65
C PHE A 159 -11.90 -0.76 13.15
N TYR A 160 -10.84 -1.39 12.68
CA TYR A 160 -10.52 -1.49 11.27
C TYR A 160 -11.65 -2.19 10.51
N SER A 161 -12.01 -1.66 9.35
CA SER A 161 -12.96 -2.28 8.43
C SER A 161 -12.21 -2.74 7.17
N PRO A 162 -12.28 -4.02 6.81
CA PRO A 162 -11.50 -4.57 5.70
C PRO A 162 -12.06 -4.14 4.34
N ILE A 163 -11.17 -4.00 3.35
CA ILE A 163 -11.48 -3.86 1.93
C ILE A 163 -11.78 -5.22 1.33
N ALA A 164 -10.94 -6.24 1.58
CA ALA A 164 -11.00 -7.54 0.89
C ALA A 164 -10.96 -8.76 1.82
N SER A 165 -10.56 -8.58 3.09
CA SER A 165 -10.55 -9.66 4.09
C SER A 165 -11.97 -10.11 4.44
N ASP A 166 -12.16 -11.42 4.63
CA ASP A 166 -13.43 -12.01 5.05
C ASP A 166 -13.26 -12.63 6.45
N TRP A 167 -14.00 -12.11 7.43
CA TRP A 167 -13.95 -12.57 8.83
C TRP A 167 -15.16 -13.39 9.24
N ARG A 168 -16.05 -13.69 8.28
CA ARG A 168 -17.21 -14.53 8.55
C ARG A 168 -16.75 -15.95 8.87
N ASN A 169 -17.58 -16.68 9.62
CA ASN A 169 -17.34 -18.10 9.85
C ASN A 169 -17.47 -18.91 8.55
N TYR A 170 -17.01 -20.17 8.62
CA TYR A 170 -17.00 -21.06 7.47
C TYR A 170 -18.38 -21.21 6.83
N GLU A 171 -19.44 -21.40 7.62
CA GLU A 171 -20.79 -21.65 7.10
C GLU A 171 -21.35 -20.43 6.37
N ALA A 172 -21.02 -19.22 6.79
CA ALA A 172 -21.42 -17.99 6.09
C ALA A 172 -20.59 -17.76 4.82
N TRP A 173 -19.29 -18.01 4.88
CA TRP A 173 -18.39 -17.93 3.73
C TRP A 173 -18.76 -18.96 2.64
N GLU A 174 -19.06 -20.19 3.03
CA GLU A 174 -19.49 -21.27 2.13
C GLU A 174 -20.82 -20.94 1.45
N ARG A 175 -21.82 -20.49 2.22
CA ARG A 175 -23.12 -20.06 1.67
C ARG A 175 -23.02 -18.91 0.67
N ASP A 176 -21.98 -18.08 0.78
CA ASP A 176 -21.69 -16.97 -0.13
C ASP A 176 -20.72 -17.37 -1.27
N GLY A 177 -20.62 -18.67 -1.54
CA GLY A 177 -19.91 -19.22 -2.69
C GLY A 177 -18.43 -19.51 -2.45
N ALA A 178 -17.97 -19.55 -1.20
CA ALA A 178 -16.62 -19.99 -0.83
C ALA A 178 -15.50 -19.26 -1.61
N THR A 179 -15.68 -17.96 -1.85
CA THR A 179 -14.77 -17.19 -2.71
C THR A 179 -13.43 -16.92 -2.04
N ASP A 180 -12.34 -16.99 -2.80
CA ASP A 180 -11.01 -16.60 -2.33
C ASP A 180 -10.79 -15.08 -2.40
N THR A 181 -9.67 -14.62 -1.82
CA THR A 181 -9.35 -13.19 -1.76
C THR A 181 -9.15 -12.58 -3.15
N ILE A 182 -8.58 -13.33 -4.10
CA ILE A 182 -8.34 -12.87 -5.47
C ILE A 182 -9.68 -12.58 -6.16
N THR A 183 -10.65 -13.49 -6.03
CA THR A 183 -12.00 -13.34 -6.59
C THR A 183 -12.74 -12.15 -5.97
N ARG A 184 -12.61 -11.94 -4.65
CA ARG A 184 -13.18 -10.76 -3.99
C ARG A 184 -12.52 -9.46 -4.46
N ALA A 185 -11.20 -9.43 -4.54
CA ALA A 185 -10.43 -8.30 -5.07
C ALA A 185 -10.80 -7.98 -6.53
N HIS A 186 -11.04 -9.00 -7.35
CA HIS A 186 -11.52 -8.85 -8.72
C HIS A 186 -12.84 -8.08 -8.78
N ARG A 187 -13.83 -8.50 -7.98
CA ARG A 187 -15.14 -7.83 -7.91
C ARG A 187 -14.99 -6.39 -7.45
N ILE A 188 -14.15 -6.13 -6.45
CA ILE A 188 -13.89 -4.78 -5.94
C ILE A 188 -13.29 -3.88 -7.01
N TYR A 189 -12.24 -4.33 -7.73
CA TYR A 189 -11.65 -3.48 -8.77
C TYR A 189 -12.66 -3.21 -9.89
N ARG A 190 -13.43 -4.22 -10.33
CA ARG A 190 -14.45 -4.05 -11.38
C ARG A 190 -15.43 -2.96 -10.99
N ASN A 191 -15.95 -3.04 -9.76
CA ASN A 191 -16.87 -2.04 -9.24
C ASN A 191 -16.24 -0.64 -9.21
N ILE A 192 -14.98 -0.51 -8.75
CA ILE A 192 -14.28 0.79 -8.73
C ILE A 192 -14.17 1.38 -10.14
N VAL A 193 -13.78 0.57 -11.12
CA VAL A 193 -13.64 1.01 -12.52
C VAL A 193 -14.99 1.38 -13.11
N ASP A 194 -16.01 0.55 -12.91
CA ASP A 194 -17.34 0.74 -13.47
C ASP A 194 -18.07 1.94 -12.84
N SER A 195 -17.73 2.33 -11.60
CA SER A 195 -18.30 3.50 -10.91
C SER A 195 -17.40 4.74 -10.92
N PHE A 196 -16.23 4.71 -11.56
CA PHE A 196 -15.26 5.80 -11.48
C PHE A 196 -15.77 7.07 -12.19
N THR A 197 -15.72 8.20 -11.49
CA THR A 197 -15.93 9.52 -12.07
C THR A 197 -14.63 10.32 -11.97
N PRO A 198 -14.03 10.78 -13.08
CA PRO A 198 -12.77 11.52 -13.04
C PRO A 198 -12.94 12.85 -12.30
N PRO A 199 -11.90 13.32 -11.57
CA PRO A 199 -11.95 14.65 -10.96
C PRO A 199 -12.07 15.75 -12.03
N PRO A 200 -12.71 16.89 -11.70
CA PRO A 200 -12.82 18.00 -12.64
C PRO A 200 -11.42 18.54 -12.99
N ILE A 201 -11.28 18.96 -14.25
CA ILE A 201 -10.10 19.68 -14.76
C ILE A 201 -10.62 20.84 -15.59
N ASP A 202 -9.93 21.98 -15.50
CA ASP A 202 -10.21 23.14 -16.34
C ASP A 202 -10.12 22.79 -17.83
N GLU A 203 -11.09 23.25 -18.61
CA GLU A 203 -11.19 22.90 -20.03
C GLU A 203 -10.01 23.47 -20.83
N GLY A 204 -9.58 24.71 -20.53
CA GLY A 204 -8.42 25.31 -21.17
C GLY A 204 -7.14 24.52 -20.94
N ILE A 205 -6.90 24.08 -19.69
CA ILE A 205 -5.76 23.21 -19.36
C ILE A 205 -5.84 21.87 -20.12
N ARG A 206 -7.03 21.27 -20.19
CA ARG A 206 -7.23 20.00 -20.91
C ARG A 206 -6.88 20.15 -22.39
N ASP A 207 -7.34 21.22 -23.03
CA ASP A 207 -7.10 21.49 -24.44
C ASP A 207 -5.61 21.77 -24.71
N GLU A 208 -4.97 22.58 -23.88
CA GLU A 208 -3.53 22.87 -23.98
C GLU A 208 -2.68 21.61 -23.86
N LEU A 209 -3.03 20.69 -22.94
CA LEU A 209 -2.37 19.39 -22.81
C LEU A 209 -2.57 18.53 -24.07
N GLY A 210 -3.79 18.52 -24.62
CA GLY A 210 -4.12 17.82 -25.87
C GLY A 210 -3.28 18.32 -27.05
N ASP A 211 -3.25 19.63 -27.25
CA ASP A 211 -2.48 20.29 -28.31
C ASP A 211 -0.98 20.05 -28.16
N PHE A 212 -0.46 20.14 -26.93
CA PHE A 212 0.94 19.85 -26.66
C PHE A 212 1.30 18.42 -27.08
N VAL A 213 0.50 17.42 -26.70
CA VAL A 213 0.72 16.02 -27.05
C VAL A 213 0.63 15.81 -28.56
N ALA A 214 -0.38 16.38 -29.22
CA ALA A 214 -0.55 16.27 -30.66
C ALA A 214 0.65 16.85 -31.43
N ARG A 215 1.09 18.05 -31.03
CA ARG A 215 2.27 18.70 -31.60
C ARG A 215 3.53 17.85 -31.43
N ARG A 216 3.82 17.37 -30.21
CA ARG A 216 5.00 16.52 -29.95
C ARG A 216 4.99 15.21 -30.75
N LYS A 217 3.82 14.60 -30.95
CA LYS A 217 3.68 13.42 -31.84
C LYS A 217 3.99 13.77 -33.29
N SER A 218 3.52 14.92 -33.78
CA SER A 218 3.73 15.36 -35.17
C SER A 218 5.17 15.75 -35.47
N GLU A 219 5.86 16.38 -34.51
CA GLU A 219 7.29 16.73 -34.62
C GLU A 219 8.20 15.49 -34.62
N GLY A 220 7.67 14.34 -34.20
CA GLY A 220 8.44 13.11 -34.06
C GLY A 220 9.29 13.07 -32.78
N GLY A 221 9.94 11.94 -32.56
CA GLY A 221 10.83 11.70 -31.43
C GLY A 221 12.12 11.02 -31.86
N ALA A 222 12.94 10.59 -30.89
CA ALA A 222 14.07 9.72 -31.19
C ALA A 222 13.56 8.49 -31.97
N PRO A 223 14.19 8.12 -33.10
CA PRO A 223 13.81 6.92 -33.83
C PRO A 223 13.82 5.74 -32.87
N THR A 224 12.72 5.00 -32.82
CA THR A 224 12.65 3.74 -32.08
C THR A 224 13.43 2.70 -32.87
N ASP A 225 14.28 1.92 -32.19
CA ASP A 225 15.04 0.81 -32.79
C ASP A 225 14.15 -0.40 -33.20
N PHE A 226 12.89 -0.15 -33.54
CA PHE A 226 11.90 -1.15 -33.95
C PHE A 226 11.23 -0.71 -35.26
#